data_AF-A0A8J3CBA9-F1
#
_entry.id   AF-A0A8J3CBA9-F1
#
_cell.length_a   1.000
_cell.length_b   1.000
_cell.length_c   1.000
_cell.angle_alpha   90.00
_cell.angle_beta   90.00
_cell.angle_gamma   90.00
#
_symmetry.space_group_name_H-M   'P 1'
#
loop_
_entity.id
_entity.type
_entity.pdbx_description
1 polymer ?
#
loop_
_entity_poly.entity_id
_entity_poly.type
_entity_poly.pdbx_seq_one_letter_code
_entity_poly.pdbx_strand_id
1 'polypeptide(L)' 'MKFSQADRCSYHHYRPILAQEMADALATESLRRLEPVWCPISGGWHIWAPELERGTITSLDRL' A
#
# COMPACT_ATOMS: atom_id res chain seq x y z
N MET A 1 -2.15 -14.79 9.31
CA MET A 1 -1.85 -13.39 9.66
C MET A 1 -3.11 -12.54 9.42
N LYS A 2 -3.54 -11.68 10.36
CA LYS A 2 -4.79 -10.89 10.21
C LYS A 2 -4.48 -9.45 9.76
N PHE A 3 -4.47 -9.21 8.45
CA PHE A 3 -4.25 -7.87 7.86
C PHE A 3 -5.26 -6.81 8.32
N SER A 4 -6.44 -7.22 8.78
CA SER A 4 -7.48 -6.33 9.30
C SER A 4 -7.06 -5.56 10.56
N GLN A 5 -6.03 -6.01 11.29
CA GLN A 5 -5.57 -5.42 12.55
C GLN A 5 -4.29 -4.58 12.39
N ALA A 6 -3.78 -4.41 11.17
CA ALA A 6 -2.63 -3.54 10.95
C ALA A 6 -3.04 -2.08 11.17
N ASP A 7 -2.15 -1.29 11.78
CA ASP A 7 -2.29 0.16 11.87
C ASP A 7 -2.47 0.76 10.48
N ARG A 8 -3.20 1.88 10.38
CA ARG A 8 -3.57 2.48 9.10
C ARG A 8 -3.02 3.89 8.98
N CYS A 9 -2.45 4.20 7.82
CA CYS A 9 -1.98 5.54 7.52
C CYS A 9 -3.16 6.42 7.14
N SER A 10 -3.46 7.43 7.97
CA SER A 10 -4.52 8.40 7.72
C SER A 10 -4.29 9.25 6.46
N TYR A 11 -3.02 9.42 6.06
CA TYR A 11 -2.65 10.20 4.87
C TYR A 11 -2.88 9.43 3.57
N HIS A 12 -2.51 8.15 3.52
CA HIS A 12 -2.66 7.30 2.32
C HIS A 12 -3.97 6.50 2.34
N HIS A 13 -5.11 7.19 2.45
CA HIS A 13 -6.45 6.58 2.35
C HIS A 13 -6.70 5.38 3.30
N TYR A 14 -6.19 5.44 4.54
CA TYR A 14 -6.32 4.36 5.52
C TYR A 14 -5.70 3.02 5.07
N ARG A 15 -4.69 3.07 4.22
CA ARG A 15 -3.91 1.89 3.83
C ARG A 15 -3.19 1.29 5.04
N PRO A 16 -3.08 -0.04 5.10
CA PRO A 16 -2.36 -0.72 6.18
C PRO A 16 -0.87 -0.36 6.13
N ILE A 17 -0.30 -0.15 7.31
CA ILE A 17 1.13 0.05 7.54
C ILE A 17 1.71 -1.31 7.88
N LEU A 18 2.66 -1.77 7.06
CA LEU A 18 3.27 -3.09 7.17
C LEU A 18 4.77 -2.96 7.49
N ALA A 19 5.32 -4.02 8.09
CA ALA A 19 6.75 -4.24 8.10
C ALA A 19 7.25 -4.55 6.68
N GLN A 20 8.51 -4.24 6.40
CA GLN A 20 9.11 -4.43 5.07
C GLN A 20 8.98 -5.88 4.57
N GLU A 21 9.34 -6.84 5.42
CA GLU A 21 9.31 -8.28 5.09
C GLU A 21 7.91 -8.74 4.67
N MET A 22 6.87 -8.22 5.32
CA MET A 22 5.48 -8.52 4.96
C MET A 22 5.10 -7.91 3.62
N ALA A 23 5.52 -6.67 3.36
CA ALA A 23 5.23 -5.99 2.11
C ALA A 23 5.91 -6.72 0.92
N ASP A 24 7.16 -7.14 1.10
CA ASP A 24 7.91 -7.92 0.11
C ASP A 24 7.31 -9.32 -0.11
N ALA A 25 6.85 -9.98 0.95
CA ALA A 25 6.15 -11.26 0.84
C ALA A 25 4.87 -11.12 0.00
N LEU A 26 4.04 -10.10 0.27
CA LEU A 26 2.82 -9.82 -0.49
C LEU A 26 3.11 -9.48 -1.95
N ALA A 27 4.16 -8.69 -2.21
CA ALA A 27 4.61 -8.41 -3.57
C ALA A 27 5.01 -9.69 -4.31
N THR A 28 5.68 -10.62 -3.62
CA THR A 28 6.09 -11.91 -4.18
C THR A 28 4.90 -12.84 -4.43
N GLU A 29 4.02 -13.02 -3.43
CA GLU A 29 2.82 -13.86 -3.51
C GLU A 29 1.83 -13.38 -4.58
N SER A 30 1.76 -12.07 -4.80
CA SER A 30 0.93 -11.48 -5.84
C SER A 30 1.53 -11.59 -7.25
N LEU A 31 2.71 -12.21 -7.41
CA LEU A 31 3.47 -12.25 -8.66
C LEU A 31 3.84 -10.85 -9.17
N ARG A 32 4.25 -9.96 -8.26
CA ARG A 32 4.63 -8.57 -8.54
C ARG A 32 3.51 -7.70 -9.14
N ARG A 33 2.25 -8.12 -8.97
CA ARG A 33 1.08 -7.25 -9.25
C ARG A 33 0.88 -6.18 -8.17
N LEU A 34 1.47 -6.41 -7.00
CA LEU A 34 1.53 -5.49 -5.89
C LEU A 34 2.96 -4.97 -5.72
N GLU A 35 3.07 -3.68 -5.39
CA GLU A 35 4.33 -2.97 -5.19
C GLU A 35 4.42 -2.45 -3.75
N PRO A 36 5.52 -2.76 -3.03
CA PRO A 36 5.77 -2.20 -1.71
C PRO A 36 6.25 -0.76 -1.85
N VAL A 37 5.62 0.16 -1.14
CA VAL A 37 5.93 1.60 -1.16
C VAL A 37 6.21 2.08 0.25
N TRP A 38 7.37 2.71 0.46
CA TRP A 38 7.71 3.30 1.74
C TRP A 38 6.89 4.57 2.00
N CYS A 39 6.32 4.68 3.19
CA CYS A 39 5.62 5.86 3.66
C CYS A 39 6.47 6.60 4.70
N PRO A 40 6.95 7.82 4.38
CA PRO A 40 7.73 8.61 5.34
C PRO A 40 6.89 9.15 6.50
N ILE A 41 5.57 9.26 6.34
CA ILE A 41 4.66 9.85 7.35
C ILE A 41 4.40 8.85 8.48
N SER A 42 4.11 7.60 8.13
CA SER A 42 3.84 6.54 9.10
C SER A 42 5.07 5.72 9.48
N GLY A 43 6.20 5.91 8.81
CA GLY A 43 7.44 5.16 9.06
C GLY A 43 7.31 3.66 8.78
N GLY A 44 6.57 3.29 7.73
CA GLY A 44 6.30 1.89 7.38
C GLY A 44 5.96 1.69 5.92
N TRP A 45 5.66 0.46 5.53
CA TRP A 45 5.43 0.08 4.13
C TRP A 45 3.94 -0.06 3.82
N HIS A 46 3.55 0.45 2.65
CA HIS A 46 2.24 0.22 2.05
C HIS A 46 2.37 -0.74 0.88
N ILE A 47 1.24 -1.28 0.45
CA ILE A 47 1.13 -2.05 -0.77
C ILE A 47 0.25 -1.31 -1.77
N TRP A 48 0.78 -1.14 -2.97
CA TRP A 48 0.13 -0.49 -4.10
C TRP A 48 -0.20 -1.53 -5.18
N ALA A 49 -1.38 -1.44 -5.80
CA ALA A 49 -1.72 -2.21 -7.01
C ALA A 49 -1.81 -1.25 -8.22
N PRO A 50 -0.70 -1.00 -8.95
CA PRO A 50 -0.66 0.04 -9.97
C PRO A 50 -1.74 -0.14 -11.05
N GLU A 51 -2.03 -1.38 -11.45
CA GLU A 51 -3.06 -1.65 -12.47
C GLU A 51 -4.48 -1.35 -12.02
N LEU A 52 -4.78 -1.51 -10.73
CA LEU A 52 -6.10 -1.18 -10.17
C LEU A 52 -6.23 0.32 -9.93
N GLU A 53 -5.12 0.98 -9.62
CA GLU A 53 -5.10 2.39 -9.25
C GLU A 53 -4.93 3.32 -10.44
N ARG A 54 -4.32 2.85 -11.54
CA ARG A 54 -4.34 3.52 -12.86
C ARG A 54 -5.76 3.81 -13.35
N GLY A 55 -6.73 2.96 -13.02
CA GLY A 55 -8.15 3.18 -13.34
C GLY A 55 -8.87 4.18 -12.44
N THR A 56 -8.23 4.64 -11.36
CA THR A 56 -8.80 5.60 -10.39
C THR A 56 -8.16 6.99 -10.52
N ILE A 57 -7.28 7.21 -11.51
CA ILE A 57 -6.76 8.54 -11.88
C ILE A 57 -7.79 9.30 -12.71
N THR A 58 -8.98 9.49 -12.14
CA THR A 58 -9.91 10.57 -12.50
C THR A 58 -10.56 11.06 -11.20
N SER A 59 -9.86 11.91 -10.44
CA SER A 59 -10.44 13.12 -9.84
C SER A 59 -9.65 13.77 -8.69
N LEU A 60 -8.59 13.17 -8.12
CA LEU A 60 -8.05 13.71 -6.84
C LEU A 60 -6.59 14.16 -6.78
N ASP A 61 -5.77 14.03 -7.84
CA ASP A 61 -4.38 14.56 -7.84
C ASP A 61 -4.19 15.77 -8.77
N ARG A 62 -5.14 16.72 -8.70
CA ARG A 62 -4.98 18.08 -9.25
C ARG A 62 -5.45 19.12 -8.24
N LEU A 63 -4.88 19.14 -7.04
CA LEU A 63 -4.86 20.30 -6.15
C LEU A 63 -3.58 20.32 -5.32
#